data_AF-A0A966A8G7-F1
#
_entry.id   AF-A0A966A8G7-F1
#
_cell.length_a   1.000
_cell.length_b   1.000
_cell.length_c   1.000
_cell.angle_alpha   90.00
_cell.angle_beta   90.00
_cell.angle_gamma   90.00
#
_symmetry.space_group_name_H-M   'P 1'
#
loop_
_entity.id
_entity.type
_entity.pdbx_description
1 polymer ?
#
loop_
_entity_poly.entity_id
_entity_poly.type
_entity_poly.pdbx_seq_one_letter_code
_entity_poly.pdbx_strand_id
1 'polypeptide(L)' 'MRELDQLLVRYLEQHYETADEIEKAAFEAFLSLPDPQLMRYLLSKEPPAPEFVIVVGHILDRTDA' A
#
# COMPACT_ATOMS: atom_id res chain seq x y z
N MET A 1 3.45 -5.98 14.15
CA MET A 1 4.64 -5.72 13.32
C MET A 1 4.64 -4.23 13.05
N ARG A 2 5.22 -3.41 13.95
CA ARG A 2 4.93 -1.96 14.04
C ARG A 2 5.22 -1.16 12.77
N GLU A 3 6.17 -1.61 11.95
CA GLU A 3 6.57 -0.93 10.73
C GLU A 3 5.53 -1.07 9.60
N LEU A 4 4.93 -2.26 9.44
CA LEU A 4 3.83 -2.47 8.49
C LEU A 4 2.62 -1.60 8.87
N ASP A 5 2.22 -1.64 10.14
CA ASP A 5 1.13 -0.84 10.66
C ASP A 5 1.37 0.67 10.44
N GLN A 6 2.60 1.15 10.66
CA GLN A 6 2.95 2.56 10.43
C GLN A 6 2.83 2.97 8.96
N LEU A 7 3.27 2.13 8.02
CA LEU A 7 3.17 2.42 6.59
C LEU A 7 1.71 2.53 6.14
N LEU A 8 0.87 1.59 6.59
CA LEU A 8 -0.55 1.57 6.24
C LEU A 8 -1.30 2.77 6.84
N VAL A 9 -1.05 3.10 8.10
CA VAL A 9 -1.67 4.26 8.77
C VAL A 9 -1.22 5.57 8.11
N ARG A 10 0.07 5.72 7.78
CA ARG A 10 0.58 6.91 7.08
C ARG A 10 -0.13 7.12 5.75
N TYR A 11 -0.28 6.05 4.95
CA TYR A 11 -1.00 6.11 3.69
C TYR A 11 -2.48 6.49 3.89
N LEU A 12 -3.12 5.93 4.91
CA LEU A 12 -4.51 6.24 5.26
C LEU A 12 -4.70 7.73 5.60
N GLU A 13 -3.76 8.30 6.36
CA GLU A 13 -3.84 9.71 6.79
C GLU A 13 -3.45 10.70 5.69
N GLN A 14 -2.54 10.33 4.76
CA GLN A 14 -1.96 11.28 3.80
C GLN A 14 -2.53 11.15 2.38
N HIS A 15 -2.90 9.94 1.95
CA HIS A 15 -3.26 9.66 0.56
C HIS A 15 -4.68 9.13 0.40
N TYR A 16 -5.18 8.32 1.34
CA TYR A 16 -6.48 7.66 1.19
C TYR A 16 -7.66 8.64 1.06
N GLU A 17 -7.62 9.80 1.72
CA GLU A 17 -8.71 10.80 1.58
C GLU A 17 -8.81 11.32 0.14
N THR A 18 -7.67 11.60 -0.49
CA THR A 18 -7.56 12.14 -1.86
C THR A 18 -7.54 11.08 -2.97
N ALA A 19 -7.35 9.81 -2.61
CA ALA A 19 -7.32 8.70 -3.55
C ALA A 19 -8.66 8.52 -4.28
N ASP A 20 -8.60 8.09 -5.54
CA ASP A 20 -9.77 7.77 -6.33
C ASP A 20 -10.40 6.42 -5.89
N GLU A 21 -11.61 6.14 -6.37
CA GLU A 21 -12.33 4.92 -5.98
C GLU A 21 -11.60 3.64 -6.40
N ILE A 22 -10.82 3.70 -7.49
CA ILE A 22 -10.04 2.57 -7.98
C ILE A 22 -8.88 2.27 -7.02
N GLU A 23 -8.12 3.29 -6.61
CA GLU A 23 -7.04 3.12 -5.64
C GLU A 23 -7.55 2.70 -4.27
N LYS A 24 -8.68 3.26 -3.82
CA LYS A 24 -9.34 2.85 -2.56
C LYS A 24 -9.73 1.38 -2.58
N ALA A 25 -10.36 0.91 -3.67
CA ALA A 25 -10.71 -0.49 -3.84
C ALA A 25 -9.46 -1.39 -3.88
N ALA A 26 -8.39 -0.95 -4.54
CA ALA A 26 -7.11 -1.65 -4.56
C ALA A 26 -6.48 -1.74 -3.17
N PHE A 27 -6.56 -0.68 -2.36
CA PHE A 27 -6.07 -0.67 -0.98
C PHE A 27 -6.87 -1.62 -0.08
N GLU A 28 -8.20 -1.65 -0.19
CA GLU A 28 -9.04 -2.58 0.57
C GLU A 28 -8.79 -4.05 0.19
N ALA A 29 -8.63 -4.32 -1.11
CA ALA A 29 -8.22 -5.63 -1.60
C ALA A 29 -6.80 -6.00 -1.11
N PHE A 30 -5.89 -5.02 -1.06
CA PHE A 30 -4.54 -5.21 -0.53
C PHE A 30 -4.57 -5.56 0.96
N LEU A 31 -5.34 -4.84 1.78
CA LEU A 31 -5.51 -5.13 3.21
C LEU A 31 -6.15 -6.50 3.50
N SER A 32 -6.85 -7.08 2.52
CA SER A 32 -7.41 -8.43 2.62
C SER A 32 -6.37 -9.53 2.40
N LEU A 33 -5.15 -9.19 1.97
CA LEU A 33 -4.04 -10.13 1.82
C LEU A 33 -3.45 -10.50 3.19
N PRO A 34 -2.88 -11.72 3.34
CA PRO A 34 -2.25 -12.13 4.58
C PRO A 34 -0.97 -11.31 4.88
N ASP A 35 -0.69 -11.04 6.16
CA ASP A 35 0.47 -10.23 6.60
C ASP A 35 1.81 -10.62 5.95
N PRO A 36 2.18 -11.91 5.80
CA PRO A 36 3.44 -12.27 5.14
C PRO A 36 3.50 -11.79 3.68
N GLN A 37 2.36 -11.70 2.99
CA GLN A 37 2.29 -11.23 1.62
C GLN A 37 2.40 -9.70 1.56
N LEU A 38 1.73 -8.99 2.47
CA LEU A 38 1.89 -7.54 2.63
C LEU A 38 3.35 -7.15 2.89
N MET A 39 4.02 -7.89 3.79
CA MET A 39 5.43 -7.69 4.11
C MET A 39 6.35 -7.93 2.90
N ARG A 40 6.03 -8.90 2.04
CA ARG A 40 6.84 -9.15 0.83
C ARG A 40 6.79 -7.97 -0.14
N TYR A 41 5.62 -7.38 -0.34
CA TYR A 41 5.46 -6.23 -1.22
C TYR A 41 6.07 -4.95 -0.64
N LEU A 42 5.88 -4.70 0.66
CA LEU A 42 6.29 -3.44 1.29
C LEU A 42 7.74 -3.46 1.82
N LEU A 43 8.17 -4.55 2.47
CA LEU A 43 9.47 -4.63 3.12
C LEU A 43 10.52 -5.34 2.26
N SER A 44 10.14 -6.44 1.59
CA SER A 44 11.05 -7.16 0.69
C SER A 44 11.16 -6.53 -0.70
N LYS A 45 10.38 -5.48 -0.99
CA LYS A 45 10.33 -4.76 -2.28
C LYS A 45 10.05 -5.69 -3.46
N GLU A 46 9.28 -6.75 -3.24
CA GLU A 46 8.83 -7.60 -4.33
C GLU A 46 7.86 -6.83 -5.24
N PRO A 47 7.91 -7.07 -6.57
CA PRO A 47 7.00 -6.41 -7.48
C PRO A 47 5.55 -6.77 -7.15
N PRO A 48 4.69 -5.78 -6.83
CA PRO A 48 3.29 -6.04 -6.56
C PRO A 48 2.55 -6.44 -7.85
N ALA A 49 1.37 -7.07 -7.69
CA ALA A 49 0.48 -7.31 -8.82
C ALA A 49 0.05 -5.97 -9.46
N PRO A 50 -0.31 -5.94 -10.76
CA PRO A 50 -0.61 -4.71 -11.49
C PRO A 50 -1.65 -3.82 -10.81
N GLU A 51 -2.66 -4.43 -10.19
CA GLU A 51 -3.72 -3.76 -9.44
C GLU A 51 -3.23 -3.05 -8.17
N PHE A 52 -2.10 -3.49 -7.60
CA PHE A 52 -1.54 -2.93 -6.37
C PHE A 52 -0.34 -2.00 -6.62
N VAL A 53 0.13 -1.83 -7.86
CA VAL A 53 1.33 -1.03 -8.17
C VAL A 53 1.22 0.40 -7.66
N ILE A 54 0.08 1.05 -7.91
CA ILE A 54 -0.16 2.45 -7.53
C ILE A 54 -0.21 2.59 -6.01
N VAL A 55 -1.07 1.81 -5.36
CA VAL A 55 -1.24 1.87 -3.90
C VAL A 55 0.05 1.51 -3.15
N VAL A 56 0.78 0.49 -3.58
CA VAL A 56 2.10 0.14 -2.99
C VAL A 56 3.12 1.26 -3.23
N GLY A 57 3.09 1.91 -4.39
CA GLY A 57 3.92 3.08 -4.68
C GLY A 57 3.67 4.23 -3.71
N HIS A 58 2.40 4.55 -3.46
CA HIS A 58 1.99 5.58 -2.52
C HIS A 58 2.27 5.21 -1.06
N ILE A 59 2.03 3.95 -0.64
CA ILE A 59 2.35 3.47 0.72
C ILE A 59 3.86 3.59 0.99
N LEU A 60 4.70 3.26 0.01
CA LEU A 60 6.16 3.33 0.14
C LEU A 60 6.71 4.75 -0.04
N ASP A 61 5.85 5.77 -0.19
CA ASP A 61 6.26 7.17 -0.40
C ASP A 61 7.20 7.31 -1.61
N ARG A 62 7.06 6.41 -2.60
CA ARG A 62 7.72 6.51 -3.89
C ARG A 62 6.92 7.44 -4.79
N THR A 63 6.68 8.65 -4.31
CA THR A 63 6.38 9.76 -5.20
C THR A 63 7.70 10.12 -5.86
N ASP A 64 7.95 9.50 -7.01
CA ASP A 64 9.00 9.91 -7.94
C ASP A 64 8.80 11.41 -8.20
N ALA A 65 9.83 12.19 -7.87
CA ALA A 65 9.97 13.57 -8.29
C ALA A 65 10.33 13.63 -9.78
#